data_AF-A0AAV9XZA1-F1
#
_entry.id   AF-A0AAV9XZA1-F1
#
_cell.length_a   1.000
_cell.length_b   1.000
_cell.length_c   1.000
_cell.angle_alpha   90.00
_cell.angle_beta   90.00
_cell.angle_gamma   90.00
#
_symmetry.space_group_name_H-M   'P 1'
#
loop_
_entity.id
_entity.type
_entity.pdbx_description
1 polymer ?
#
loop_
_entity_poly.entity_id
_entity_poly.type
_entity_poly.pdbx_seq_one_letter_code
_entity_poly.pdbx_strand_id
1 'polypeptide(L)'
;MTRIFYTFLIVLVKVFTLVRSSEIILSSNVSDIPLPSEIDYVDVNDAQILNHVLELDENRTLLGSSRIGSSSRNKTMILNETIVPDSWDLIESALNSTTVSTPYPPFNKTSIGGCVMLASDVEIVFGKYRDEFQNSVARCSRKSLGSYKNTMRCLSKLSFDGKSISAHCSDCWAKTAHCGVKHCAHQCLFNTCVTKCQRCSTKACSSILNECAGTTWMPMPCGLDPHSPIPDNFKTHDPK
;
A
#
# COMPACT_ATOMS: atom_id res chain seq x y z
N MET A 1 34.04 22.75 -24.16
CA MET A 1 33.28 21.74 -23.37
C MET A 1 32.39 22.35 -22.27
N THR A 2 32.47 23.66 -22.01
CA THR A 2 31.79 24.33 -20.87
C THR A 2 30.36 24.81 -21.17
N ARG A 3 29.99 25.01 -22.45
CA ARG A 3 28.65 25.52 -22.83
C ARG A 3 27.52 24.48 -22.75
N ILE A 4 27.84 23.19 -22.87
CA ILE A 4 26.85 22.09 -22.84
C ILE A 4 26.40 21.79 -21.40
N PHE A 5 27.30 21.95 -20.42
CA PHE A 5 26.95 21.78 -19.00
C PHE A 5 26.01 22.89 -18.50
N TYR A 6 26.18 24.12 -18.99
CA TYR A 6 25.36 25.25 -18.57
C TYR A 6 23.92 25.15 -19.06
N THR A 7 23.70 24.65 -20.27
CA THR A 7 22.35 24.42 -20.79
C THR A 7 21.66 23.25 -20.09
N PHE A 8 22.38 22.19 -19.73
CA PHE A 8 21.82 21.08 -18.94
C PHE A 8 21.39 21.52 -17.53
N LEU A 9 22.18 22.38 -16.87
CA LEU A 9 21.86 22.93 -15.55
C LEU A 9 20.61 23.83 -15.59
N ILE A 10 20.46 24.67 -16.64
CA ILE A 10 19.29 25.53 -16.79
C ILE A 10 18.01 24.72 -17.05
N VAL A 11 18.09 23.62 -17.81
CA VAL A 11 16.94 22.74 -18.05
C VAL A 11 16.53 22.02 -16.77
N LEU A 12 17.49 21.54 -15.96
CA LEU A 12 17.21 20.93 -14.67
C LEU A 12 16.54 21.90 -13.69
N VAL A 13 17.02 23.15 -13.61
CA VAL A 13 16.39 24.18 -12.75
C VAL A 13 14.97 24.49 -13.21
N LYS A 14 14.71 24.60 -14.52
CA LYS A 14 13.35 24.84 -15.04
C LYS A 14 12.39 23.68 -14.77
N VAL A 15 12.86 22.43 -14.86
CA VAL A 15 12.06 21.25 -14.52
C VAL A 15 11.75 21.22 -13.02
N PHE A 16 12.70 21.61 -12.16
CA PHE A 16 12.47 21.72 -10.72
C PHE A 16 11.51 22.87 -10.34
N THR A 17 11.50 23.98 -11.08
CA THR A 17 10.54 25.07 -10.83
C THR A 17 9.12 24.74 -11.29
N LEU A 18 8.94 23.89 -12.30
CA LEU A 18 7.61 23.50 -12.80
C LEU A 18 6.90 22.49 -11.89
N VAL A 19 7.63 21.69 -11.10
CA VAL A 19 7.04 20.75 -10.12
C VAL A 19 6.54 21.46 -8.84
N ARG A 20 6.91 22.73 -8.63
CA ARG A 20 6.62 23.48 -7.40
C ARG A 20 5.32 24.31 -7.44
N SER A 21 4.53 24.25 -8.50
CA SER A 21 3.37 25.15 -8.71
C SER A 21 1.98 24.49 -8.71
N SER A 22 1.81 23.34 -8.05
CA SER A 22 0.46 22.86 -7.73
C SER A 22 0.13 23.16 -6.27
N GLU A 23 -0.21 24.42 -6.01
CA GLU A 23 -0.97 24.79 -4.81
C GLU A 23 -2.37 24.18 -4.92
N ILE A 24 -2.67 23.21 -4.04
CA ILE A 24 -4.05 22.84 -3.76
C ILE A 24 -4.55 23.84 -2.74
N ILE A 25 -5.57 24.60 -3.14
CA ILE A 25 -6.26 25.61 -2.36
C ILE A 25 -6.84 24.94 -1.10
N LEU A 26 -6.36 25.36 0.06
CA LEU A 26 -7.03 25.18 1.35
C LEU A 26 -8.13 26.25 1.44
N SER A 27 -9.40 25.87 1.37
CA SER A 27 -10.47 26.75 1.81
C SER A 27 -10.75 26.48 3.28
N SER A 28 -10.18 27.32 4.14
CA SER A 28 -10.61 27.53 5.52
C SER A 28 -11.89 28.36 5.53
N ASN A 29 -12.91 27.90 6.25
CA ASN A 29 -13.77 28.65 7.17
C ASN A 29 -15.08 27.91 7.38
N VAL A 30 -15.29 27.35 8.58
CA VAL A 30 -16.46 27.60 9.44
C VAL A 30 -16.04 27.26 10.87
N SER A 31 -15.98 28.28 11.72
CA SER A 31 -15.86 28.15 13.17
C SER A 31 -17.27 28.14 13.79
N ASP A 32 -17.41 27.36 14.88
CA ASP A 32 -18.37 27.51 15.99
C ASP A 32 -19.86 27.19 15.65
N ILE A 33 -20.73 26.45 16.38
CA ILE A 33 -21.03 26.07 17.79
C ILE A 33 -22.15 24.95 17.71
N PRO A 34 -22.73 24.31 18.76
CA PRO A 34 -22.26 23.57 19.95
C PRO A 34 -22.64 22.05 19.94
N LEU A 35 -22.18 21.31 20.96
CA LEU A 35 -22.76 20.02 21.41
C LEU A 35 -24.24 20.16 21.83
N PRO A 36 -25.04 19.10 21.62
CA PRO A 36 -25.89 18.64 22.71
C PRO A 36 -25.85 17.13 22.95
N SER A 37 -26.12 16.84 24.21
CA SER A 37 -26.36 15.58 24.90
C SER A 37 -27.55 14.76 24.40
N GLU A 38 -27.43 13.44 24.61
CA GLU A 38 -28.48 12.45 24.92
C GLU A 38 -29.64 12.17 23.92
N ILE A 39 -29.59 10.92 23.42
CA ILE A 39 -30.68 9.94 23.21
C ILE A 39 -31.76 10.28 22.15
N ASP A 40 -31.77 9.54 21.04
CA ASP A 40 -32.87 8.59 20.79
C ASP A 40 -32.55 7.57 19.68
N TYR A 41 -32.99 6.34 19.93
CA TYR A 41 -32.94 5.20 19.02
C TYR A 41 -34.04 5.36 17.95
N VAL A 42 -33.72 5.34 16.65
CA VAL A 42 -34.72 5.11 15.60
C VAL A 42 -34.12 4.23 14.49
N ASP A 43 -34.75 3.07 14.32
CA ASP A 43 -34.59 2.10 13.23
C ASP A 43 -35.36 2.59 11.99
N VAL A 44 -34.71 2.73 10.83
CA VAL A 44 -35.40 2.93 9.54
C VAL A 44 -34.65 2.23 8.40
N ASN A 45 -35.33 1.26 7.80
CA ASN A 45 -35.02 0.60 6.55
C ASN A 45 -34.95 1.57 5.35
N ASP A 46 -34.11 1.16 4.39
CA ASP A 46 -34.13 1.45 2.95
C ASP A 46 -33.75 2.85 2.42
N ALA A 47 -32.68 2.80 1.63
CA ALA A 47 -32.57 3.38 0.29
C ALA A 47 -32.76 4.91 0.17
N GLN A 48 -31.72 5.68 0.54
CA GLN A 48 -31.59 7.05 0.02
C GLN A 48 -30.18 7.66 0.12
N ILE A 49 -29.15 6.99 -0.42
CA ILE A 49 -27.90 7.68 -0.81
C ILE A 49 -27.42 7.12 -2.16
N LEU A 50 -28.15 7.43 -3.23
CA LEU A 50 -27.67 7.20 -4.60
C LEU A 50 -28.31 8.19 -5.58
N ASN A 51 -28.08 9.50 -5.37
CA ASN A 51 -28.55 10.52 -6.33
C ASN A 51 -27.56 11.69 -6.50
N HIS A 52 -26.26 11.42 -6.59
CA HIS A 52 -25.32 12.47 -7.01
C HIS A 52 -24.30 12.12 -8.09
N VAL A 53 -24.46 10.98 -8.79
CA VAL A 53 -23.59 10.62 -9.94
C VAL A 53 -24.39 9.96 -11.07
N LEU A 54 -25.54 10.52 -11.44
CA LEU A 54 -26.30 10.10 -12.62
C LEU A 54 -26.75 11.31 -13.44
N GLU A 55 -25.83 11.92 -14.18
CA GLU A 55 -26.20 12.80 -15.32
C GLU A 55 -25.21 12.71 -16.50
N LEU A 56 -24.49 11.60 -16.68
CA LEU A 56 -23.72 11.37 -17.91
C LEU A 56 -23.66 9.87 -18.28
N ASP A 57 -24.80 9.23 -18.54
CA ASP A 57 -24.82 8.07 -19.45
C ASP A 57 -26.22 7.71 -20.01
N GLU A 58 -27.01 8.71 -20.40
CA GLU A 58 -28.13 8.45 -21.31
C GLU A 58 -27.61 8.42 -22.76
N ASN A 59 -27.22 7.22 -23.21
CA ASN A 59 -27.54 6.67 -24.54
C ASN A 59 -26.59 5.50 -24.89
N ARG A 60 -27.01 4.26 -24.61
CA ARG A 60 -26.99 3.17 -25.59
C ARG A 60 -27.58 1.88 -25.03
N THR A 61 -28.85 1.68 -25.33
CA THR A 61 -29.45 0.35 -25.36
C THR A 61 -29.33 -0.22 -26.78
N LEU A 62 -29.01 -1.51 -26.85
CA LEU A 62 -29.43 -2.51 -27.84
C LEU A 62 -28.40 -3.12 -28.82
N LEU A 63 -28.35 -4.46 -28.69
CA LEU A 63 -28.24 -5.51 -29.73
C LEU A 63 -26.85 -5.89 -30.30
N GLY A 64 -26.50 -7.18 -30.15
CA GLY A 64 -25.76 -7.92 -31.18
C GLY A 64 -24.66 -8.89 -30.72
N SER A 65 -24.84 -10.17 -31.04
CA SER A 65 -23.92 -11.30 -30.86
C SER A 65 -22.58 -11.22 -31.63
N SER A 66 -21.63 -12.05 -31.17
CA SER A 66 -20.54 -12.74 -31.91
C SER A 66 -19.19 -12.05 -32.21
N ARG A 67 -18.16 -12.67 -31.60
CA ARG A 67 -16.72 -12.90 -31.91
C ARG A 67 -15.83 -11.87 -32.66
N ILE A 68 -14.56 -11.92 -32.21
CA ILE A 68 -13.26 -11.60 -32.85
C ILE A 68 -12.68 -10.20 -32.57
N GLY A 69 -11.62 -10.18 -31.76
CA GLY A 69 -10.33 -9.64 -32.19
C GLY A 69 -9.97 -8.19 -31.85
N SER A 70 -8.81 -8.09 -31.18
CA SER A 70 -7.85 -6.97 -31.17
C SER A 70 -8.01 -5.82 -30.15
N SER A 71 -6.96 -5.75 -29.31
CA SER A 71 -6.14 -4.56 -29.07
C SER A 71 -6.81 -3.26 -28.63
N SER A 72 -6.81 -2.99 -27.31
CA SER A 72 -6.28 -1.75 -26.74
C SER A 72 -6.24 -1.88 -25.21
N ARG A 73 -5.05 -2.08 -24.62
CA ARG A 73 -4.87 -2.19 -23.17
C ARG A 73 -4.72 -0.79 -22.55
N ASN A 74 -5.84 -0.11 -22.35
CA ASN A 74 -5.97 0.87 -21.27
C ASN A 74 -6.70 0.19 -20.09
N LYS A 75 -6.01 -0.72 -19.41
CA LYS A 75 -6.50 -1.27 -18.14
C LYS A 75 -6.16 -0.26 -17.04
N THR A 76 -7.02 0.72 -16.85
CA THR A 76 -7.17 1.40 -15.56
C THR A 76 -7.31 0.29 -14.53
N MET A 77 -6.44 0.28 -13.53
CA MET A 77 -6.47 -0.72 -12.48
C MET A 77 -7.61 -0.34 -11.55
N ILE A 78 -8.82 -0.72 -11.94
CA ILE A 78 -10.03 -0.47 -11.18
C ILE A 78 -10.03 -1.46 -10.01
N LEU A 79 -9.81 -0.95 -8.81
CA LEU A 79 -9.97 -1.66 -7.54
C LEU A 79 -11.48 -1.74 -7.23
N ASN A 80 -12.24 -2.47 -8.04
CA ASN A 80 -13.69 -2.62 -7.87
C ASN A 80 -14.13 -4.08 -7.93
N GLU A 81 -13.23 -4.98 -7.53
CA GLU A 81 -13.58 -6.36 -7.22
C GLU A 81 -14.05 -6.36 -5.77
N THR A 82 -15.33 -6.69 -5.54
CA THR A 82 -15.86 -6.90 -4.20
C THR A 82 -15.12 -8.08 -3.57
N ILE A 83 -14.15 -7.80 -2.71
CA ILE A 83 -13.50 -8.81 -1.90
C ILE A 83 -14.51 -9.35 -0.90
N VAL A 84 -14.72 -10.66 -0.93
CA VAL A 84 -15.43 -11.40 0.10
C VAL A 84 -14.37 -11.86 1.12
N PRO A 85 -14.42 -11.40 2.38
CA PRO A 85 -13.48 -11.85 3.40
C PRO A 85 -13.61 -13.35 3.68
N ASP A 86 -12.49 -14.01 3.96
CA ASP A 86 -12.46 -15.38 4.45
C ASP A 86 -13.00 -15.45 5.89
N SER A 87 -13.42 -16.64 6.33
CA SER A 87 -13.80 -16.86 7.73
C SER A 87 -12.58 -16.68 8.65
N TRP A 88 -12.83 -16.27 9.89
CA TRP A 88 -11.77 -16.12 10.88
C TRP A 88 -10.97 -17.41 11.08
N ASP A 89 -11.62 -18.57 11.07
CA ASP A 89 -10.94 -19.87 11.26
C ASP A 89 -9.86 -20.12 10.19
N LEU A 90 -10.11 -19.71 8.93
CA LEU A 90 -9.13 -19.83 7.84
C LEU A 90 -7.96 -18.85 8.04
N ILE A 91 -8.28 -17.61 8.43
CA ILE A 91 -7.30 -16.56 8.71
C ILE A 91 -6.40 -16.95 9.90
N GLU A 92 -6.99 -17.45 10.98
CA GLU A 92 -6.28 -17.88 12.18
C GLU A 92 -5.39 -19.09 11.90
N SER A 93 -5.87 -20.05 11.11
CA SER A 93 -5.05 -21.17 10.63
C SER A 93 -3.84 -20.70 9.80
N ALA A 94 -4.04 -19.73 8.91
CA ALA A 94 -2.95 -19.12 8.14
C ALA A 94 -1.94 -18.38 9.04
N LEU A 95 -2.42 -17.67 10.06
CA LEU A 95 -1.56 -16.98 11.03
C LEU A 95 -0.73 -17.98 11.86
N ASN A 96 -1.34 -19.08 12.29
CA ASN A 96 -0.70 -20.13 13.07
C ASN A 96 0.28 -21.00 12.26
N SER A 97 0.29 -20.87 10.92
CA SER A 97 1.24 -21.56 10.04
C SER A 97 2.65 -20.97 10.06
N THR A 98 2.85 -19.84 10.75
CA THR A 98 4.15 -19.18 10.83
C THR A 98 5.16 -19.96 11.67
N THR A 99 6.43 -19.92 11.28
CA THR A 99 7.56 -20.48 12.05
C THR A 99 8.14 -19.49 13.05
N VAL A 100 7.51 -18.32 13.19
CA VAL A 100 8.07 -17.16 13.89
C VAL A 100 7.32 -16.98 15.20
N SER A 101 8.02 -17.17 16.31
CA SER A 101 7.48 -16.86 17.63
C SER A 101 7.44 -15.35 17.82
N THR A 102 6.24 -14.79 18.03
CA THR A 102 6.05 -13.38 18.38
C THR A 102 5.43 -13.25 19.77
N PRO A 103 5.76 -12.19 20.53
CA PRO A 103 5.24 -12.01 21.89
C PRO A 103 3.72 -11.78 21.93
N TYR A 104 3.13 -11.29 20.84
CA TYR A 104 1.69 -11.10 20.66
C TYR A 104 1.32 -11.19 19.17
N PRO A 105 0.06 -11.57 18.84
CA PRO A 105 -0.38 -11.66 17.46
C PRO A 105 -0.44 -10.26 16.79
N PRO A 106 -0.20 -10.17 15.47
CA PRO A 106 -0.22 -8.90 14.74
C PRO A 106 -1.63 -8.30 14.61
N PHE A 107 -2.67 -9.13 14.65
CA PHE A 107 -4.07 -8.74 14.49
C PHE A 107 -4.98 -9.78 15.17
N ASN A 108 -6.29 -9.53 15.21
CA ASN A 108 -7.29 -10.44 15.79
C ASN A 108 -8.59 -10.44 14.95
N LYS A 109 -9.61 -11.19 15.37
CA LYS A 109 -10.89 -11.33 14.64
C LYS A 109 -11.67 -10.02 14.41
N THR A 110 -11.35 -8.96 15.14
CA THR A 110 -11.97 -7.63 14.99
C THR A 110 -11.15 -6.71 14.09
N SER A 111 -9.95 -7.13 13.68
CA SER A 111 -9.10 -6.36 12.79
C SER A 111 -9.67 -6.31 11.39
N ILE A 112 -9.67 -5.11 10.81
CA ILE A 112 -10.13 -4.85 9.44
C ILE A 112 -8.98 -4.14 8.71
N GLY A 113 -8.61 -4.65 7.55
CA GLY A 113 -7.58 -4.04 6.72
C GLY A 113 -7.19 -4.90 5.52
N GLY A 114 -6.45 -4.30 4.60
CA GLY A 114 -6.18 -4.86 3.27
C GLY A 114 -5.46 -6.20 3.27
N CYS A 115 -4.73 -6.54 4.35
CA CYS A 115 -3.89 -7.75 4.44
C CYS A 115 -4.42 -8.82 5.41
N VAL A 116 -5.54 -8.57 6.09
CA VAL A 116 -6.08 -9.48 7.12
C VAL A 116 -7.46 -10.05 6.77
N MET A 117 -8.00 -9.70 5.60
CA MET A 117 -9.30 -10.20 5.13
C MET A 117 -9.23 -11.56 4.43
N LEU A 118 -8.07 -11.95 3.93
CA LEU A 118 -7.88 -13.18 3.15
C LEU A 118 -6.79 -14.03 3.79
N ALA A 119 -7.05 -15.32 3.95
CA ALA A 119 -6.10 -16.28 4.50
C ALA A 119 -4.84 -16.38 3.62
N SER A 120 -4.98 -16.19 2.30
CA SER A 120 -3.83 -16.15 1.38
C SER A 120 -2.89 -14.97 1.66
N ASP A 121 -3.43 -13.79 1.94
CA ASP A 121 -2.62 -12.62 2.29
C ASP A 121 -1.88 -12.85 3.61
N VAL A 122 -2.58 -13.42 4.59
CA VAL A 122 -2.00 -13.74 5.90
C VAL A 122 -0.89 -14.79 5.78
N GLU A 123 -1.10 -15.87 5.03
CA GLU A 123 -0.07 -16.89 4.80
C GLU A 123 1.16 -16.31 4.09
N ILE A 124 0.95 -15.40 3.14
CA ILE A 124 2.04 -14.73 2.40
C ILE A 124 2.80 -13.74 3.28
N VAL A 125 2.09 -12.91 4.04
CA VAL A 125 2.68 -11.81 4.80
C VAL A 125 3.26 -12.29 6.12
N PHE A 126 2.58 -13.15 6.86
CA PHE A 126 2.94 -13.56 8.22
C PHE A 126 3.36 -15.03 8.33
N GLY A 127 2.87 -15.88 7.45
CA GLY A 127 3.11 -17.32 7.46
C GLY A 127 4.45 -17.72 6.83
N LYS A 128 4.46 -18.91 6.23
CA LYS A 128 5.68 -19.55 5.71
C LYS A 128 6.39 -18.80 4.57
N TYR A 129 5.70 -17.92 3.85
CA TYR A 129 6.29 -17.13 2.76
C TYR A 129 6.78 -15.74 3.17
N ARG A 130 6.62 -15.37 4.45
CA ARG A 130 6.94 -14.04 4.98
C ARG A 130 8.28 -13.50 4.47
N ASP A 131 9.35 -14.26 4.64
CA ASP A 131 10.71 -13.78 4.32
C ASP A 131 10.89 -13.56 2.81
N GLU A 132 10.37 -14.48 2.00
CA GLU A 132 10.37 -14.36 0.55
C GLU A 132 9.56 -13.16 0.08
N PHE A 133 8.39 -12.94 0.70
CA PHE A 133 7.52 -11.83 0.41
C PHE A 133 8.15 -10.48 0.81
N GLN A 134 8.72 -10.36 2.01
CA GLN A 134 9.44 -9.16 2.45
C GLN A 134 10.60 -8.80 1.52
N ASN A 135 11.37 -9.80 1.10
CA ASN A 135 12.43 -9.62 0.10
C ASN A 135 11.86 -9.14 -1.23
N SER A 136 10.71 -9.68 -1.64
CA SER A 136 10.04 -9.29 -2.88
C SER A 136 9.50 -7.87 -2.84
N VAL A 137 8.96 -7.41 -1.71
CA VAL A 137 8.58 -6.02 -1.49
C VAL A 137 9.79 -5.11 -1.64
N ALA A 138 10.90 -5.40 -0.94
CA ALA A 138 12.11 -4.59 -1.03
C ALA A 138 12.63 -4.48 -2.47
N ARG A 139 12.67 -5.59 -3.21
CA ARG A 139 13.05 -5.61 -4.64
C ARG A 139 12.09 -4.78 -5.50
N CYS A 140 10.80 -4.98 -5.33
CA CYS A 140 9.78 -4.26 -6.11
C CYS A 140 9.85 -2.76 -5.86
N SER A 141 9.98 -2.33 -4.59
CA SER A 141 10.14 -0.93 -4.20
C SER A 141 11.44 -0.33 -4.72
N ARG A 142 12.55 -1.07 -4.69
CA ARG A 142 13.83 -0.61 -5.24
C ARG A 142 13.77 -0.44 -6.75
N LYS A 143 13.31 -1.47 -7.47
CA LYS A 143 13.19 -1.47 -8.93
C LYS A 143 12.24 -0.39 -9.44
N SER A 144 11.23 -0.03 -8.64
CA SER A 144 10.26 1.03 -8.95
C SER A 144 10.70 2.42 -8.48
N LEU A 145 11.85 2.55 -7.80
CA LEU A 145 12.29 3.77 -7.11
C LEU A 145 11.23 4.31 -6.13
N GLY A 146 10.51 3.41 -5.45
CA GLY A 146 9.43 3.75 -4.52
C GLY A 146 8.16 4.28 -5.19
N SER A 147 8.04 4.20 -6.53
CA SER A 147 6.81 4.58 -7.21
C SER A 147 5.65 3.68 -6.79
N TYR A 148 4.57 4.26 -6.27
CA TYR A 148 3.36 3.53 -5.88
C TYR A 148 2.87 2.60 -6.99
N LYS A 149 2.53 3.15 -8.17
CA LYS A 149 1.95 2.41 -9.30
C LYS A 149 2.86 1.27 -9.80
N ASN A 150 4.16 1.52 -9.87
CA ASN A 150 5.12 0.52 -10.36
C ASN A 150 5.42 -0.54 -9.30
N THR A 151 5.43 -0.18 -8.01
CA THR A 151 5.54 -1.14 -6.91
C THR A 151 4.33 -2.06 -6.88
N MET A 152 3.12 -1.50 -6.91
CA MET A 152 1.87 -2.26 -6.93
C MET A 152 1.83 -3.25 -8.11
N ARG A 153 2.18 -2.79 -9.32
CA ARG A 153 2.27 -3.66 -10.51
C ARG A 153 3.34 -4.76 -10.36
N CYS A 154 4.43 -4.50 -9.65
CA CYS A 154 5.45 -5.49 -9.41
C CYS A 154 4.94 -6.57 -8.45
N LEU A 155 4.32 -6.16 -7.34
CA LEU A 155 3.72 -7.04 -6.34
C LEU A 155 2.60 -7.90 -6.93
N SER A 156 1.75 -7.34 -7.78
CA SER A 156 0.63 -8.05 -8.40
C SER A 156 1.04 -9.17 -9.36
N LYS A 157 2.33 -9.32 -9.66
CA LYS A 157 2.89 -10.36 -10.53
C LYS A 157 3.59 -11.47 -9.75
N LEU A 158 3.74 -11.30 -8.44
CA LEU A 158 4.37 -12.30 -7.59
C LEU A 158 3.38 -13.43 -7.33
N SER A 159 3.91 -14.65 -7.25
CA SER A 159 3.14 -15.81 -6.83
C SER A 159 3.98 -16.64 -5.86
N PHE A 160 3.32 -17.15 -4.82
CA PHE A 160 3.90 -17.95 -3.75
C PHE A 160 3.12 -19.27 -3.71
N ASP A 161 3.66 -20.31 -4.37
CA ASP A 161 3.01 -21.62 -4.48
C ASP A 161 1.59 -21.54 -5.05
N GLY A 162 1.45 -20.84 -6.18
CA GLY A 162 0.16 -20.62 -6.85
C GLY A 162 -0.75 -19.60 -6.16
N LYS A 163 -0.40 -19.10 -4.97
CA LYS A 163 -1.10 -18.00 -4.31
C LYS A 163 -0.55 -16.66 -4.75
N SER A 164 -1.36 -15.62 -4.68
CA SER A 164 -0.98 -14.25 -4.98
C SER A 164 -1.50 -13.34 -3.89
N ILE A 165 -0.79 -12.25 -3.63
CA ILE A 165 -1.27 -11.23 -2.71
C ILE A 165 -2.42 -10.44 -3.34
N SER A 166 -3.42 -10.09 -2.55
CA SER A 166 -4.59 -9.36 -3.02
C SER A 166 -4.22 -7.94 -3.48
N ALA A 167 -5.11 -7.36 -4.30
CA ALA A 167 -4.96 -5.98 -4.73
C ALA A 167 -4.99 -5.00 -3.54
N HIS A 168 -5.78 -5.30 -2.50
CA HIS A 168 -5.90 -4.47 -1.30
C HIS A 168 -4.65 -4.56 -0.43
N CYS A 169 -4.09 -5.76 -0.22
CA CYS A 169 -2.85 -5.87 0.54
C CYS A 169 -1.64 -5.30 -0.22
N SER A 170 -1.56 -5.52 -1.54
CA SER A 170 -0.49 -4.91 -2.36
C SER A 170 -0.58 -3.38 -2.44
N ASP A 171 -1.78 -2.79 -2.36
CA ASP A 171 -1.97 -1.35 -2.20
C ASP A 171 -1.27 -0.81 -0.94
N CYS A 172 -1.43 -1.48 0.20
CA CYS A 172 -0.79 -1.09 1.46
C CYS A 172 0.73 -1.05 1.33
N TRP A 173 1.33 -2.10 0.78
CA TRP A 173 2.78 -2.15 0.55
C TRP A 173 3.26 -1.11 -0.47
N ALA A 174 2.47 -0.83 -1.51
CA ALA A 174 2.78 0.22 -2.48
C ALA A 174 2.73 1.62 -1.85
N LYS A 175 1.77 1.90 -0.95
CA LYS A 175 1.70 3.13 -0.16
C LYS A 175 2.93 3.30 0.73
N THR A 176 3.37 2.24 1.40
CA THR A 176 4.57 2.25 2.24
C THR A 176 5.84 2.49 1.43
N ALA A 177 5.98 1.85 0.27
CA ALA A 177 7.09 2.11 -0.65
C ALA A 177 7.12 3.58 -1.10
N HIS A 178 5.94 4.15 -1.38
CA HIS A 178 5.80 5.56 -1.73
C HIS A 178 6.14 6.50 -0.57
N CYS A 179 5.73 6.16 0.65
CA CYS A 179 6.16 6.85 1.85
C CYS A 179 7.70 6.84 1.99
N GLY A 180 8.33 5.68 1.75
CA GLY A 180 9.78 5.52 1.85
C GLY A 180 10.56 6.46 0.91
N VAL A 181 10.13 6.62 -0.34
CA VAL A 181 10.77 7.59 -1.25
C VAL A 181 10.48 9.04 -0.84
N LYS A 182 9.31 9.33 -0.27
CA LYS A 182 8.94 10.69 0.15
C LYS A 182 9.69 11.15 1.40
N HIS A 183 9.89 10.26 2.37
CA HIS A 183 10.39 10.61 3.70
C HIS A 183 11.79 10.07 4.02
N CYS A 184 12.23 9.00 3.35
CA CYS A 184 13.44 8.25 3.70
C CYS A 184 14.45 8.07 2.56
N ALA A 185 14.25 8.73 1.41
CA ALA A 185 15.10 8.53 0.23
C ALA A 185 16.59 8.73 0.50
N HIS A 186 16.97 9.75 1.26
CA HIS A 186 18.37 10.04 1.57
C HIS A 186 18.99 8.96 2.46
N GLN A 187 18.24 8.45 3.43
CA GLN A 187 18.69 7.42 4.38
C GLN A 187 18.79 6.05 3.69
N CYS A 188 17.99 5.83 2.65
CA CYS A 188 17.86 4.58 1.93
C CYS A 188 18.55 4.58 0.55
N LEU A 189 19.25 5.65 0.15
CA LEU A 189 19.67 5.86 -1.24
C LEU A 189 20.49 4.69 -1.81
N PHE A 190 21.49 4.23 -1.07
CA PHE A 190 22.44 3.21 -1.53
C PHE A 190 22.08 1.79 -1.12
N ASN A 191 21.32 1.65 -0.03
CA ASN A 191 20.98 0.37 0.57
C ASN A 191 19.76 0.59 1.48
N THR A 192 18.74 -0.25 1.37
CA THR A 192 17.56 -0.22 2.26
C THR A 192 17.79 -0.97 3.56
N CYS A 193 18.61 -2.02 3.55
CA CYS A 193 19.00 -2.82 4.71
C CYS A 193 20.17 -2.21 5.51
N VAL A 194 20.03 -0.95 5.93
CA VAL A 194 20.96 -0.25 6.85
C VAL A 194 20.21 0.44 7.99
N THR A 195 20.84 0.57 9.16
CA THR A 195 20.23 1.16 10.37
C THR A 195 19.47 2.46 10.09
N LYS A 196 20.08 3.41 9.36
CA LYS A 196 19.48 4.73 9.09
C LYS A 196 18.21 4.63 8.26
N CYS A 197 18.20 3.78 7.24
CA CYS A 197 17.03 3.56 6.40
C CYS A 197 15.91 2.88 7.18
N GLN A 198 16.24 1.78 7.87
CA GLN A 198 15.26 1.00 8.64
C GLN A 198 14.63 1.84 9.74
N ARG A 199 15.42 2.60 10.52
CA ARG A 199 14.90 3.53 11.53
C ARG A 199 14.00 4.60 10.92
N CYS A 200 14.35 5.15 9.75
CA CYS A 200 13.50 6.12 9.08
C CYS A 200 12.17 5.48 8.66
N SER A 201 12.21 4.31 8.02
CA SER A 201 11.01 3.59 7.58
C SER A 201 10.09 3.26 8.74
N THR A 202 10.64 2.72 9.83
CA THR A 202 9.88 2.40 11.05
C THR A 202 9.20 3.64 11.62
N LYS A 203 9.93 4.77 11.68
CA LYS A 203 9.40 6.02 12.25
C LYS A 203 8.36 6.70 11.34
N ALA A 204 8.59 6.73 10.04
CA ALA A 204 7.82 7.55 9.10
C ALA A 204 6.70 6.79 8.38
N CYS A 205 6.85 5.48 8.20
CA CYS A 205 6.03 4.72 7.25
C CYS A 205 5.34 3.48 7.85
N SER A 206 5.76 2.99 9.03
CA SER A 206 5.12 1.81 9.63
C SER A 206 3.67 2.05 10.05
N SER A 207 3.30 3.24 10.56
CA SER A 207 1.91 3.53 10.93
C SER A 207 0.96 3.36 9.74
N ILE A 208 1.34 3.95 8.59
CA ILE A 208 0.56 3.87 7.34
C ILE A 208 0.40 2.40 6.89
N LEU A 209 1.47 1.61 7.00
CA LEU A 209 1.42 0.20 6.64
C LEU A 209 0.48 -0.57 7.57
N ASN A 210 0.66 -0.40 8.88
CA ASN A 210 -0.07 -1.11 9.92
C ASN A 210 -1.58 -0.81 9.84
N GLU A 211 -1.93 0.48 9.74
CA GLU A 211 -3.31 0.95 9.58
C GLU A 211 -3.96 0.40 8.31
N CYS A 212 -3.26 0.48 7.17
CA CYS A 212 -3.79 -0.04 5.91
C CYS A 212 -3.96 -1.56 5.95
N ALA A 213 -2.98 -2.28 6.50
CA ALA A 213 -2.98 -3.73 6.58
C ALA A 213 -4.01 -4.28 7.58
N GLY A 214 -4.39 -3.49 8.60
CA GLY A 214 -5.27 -3.91 9.69
C GLY A 214 -4.51 -4.59 10.83
N THR A 215 -3.31 -4.11 11.15
CA THR A 215 -2.35 -4.81 12.02
C THR A 215 -1.75 -3.85 13.04
N THR A 216 -1.26 -4.38 14.16
CA THR A 216 -0.55 -3.61 15.19
C THR A 216 0.96 -3.55 14.94
N TRP A 217 1.50 -4.56 14.27
CA TRP A 217 2.87 -4.63 13.81
C TRP A 217 2.95 -5.44 12.51
N MET A 218 4.01 -5.20 11.75
CA MET A 218 4.27 -5.87 10.47
C MET A 218 5.68 -6.45 10.46
N PRO A 219 5.90 -7.57 9.75
CA PRO A 219 7.24 -8.13 9.59
C PRO A 219 8.19 -7.08 9.02
N MET A 220 9.39 -7.01 9.59
CA MET A 220 10.42 -6.13 9.08
C MET A 220 11.23 -6.80 7.97
N PRO A 221 11.70 -6.05 6.96
CA PRO A 221 12.59 -6.58 5.94
C PRO A 221 14.00 -6.85 6.52
N CYS A 222 14.88 -7.44 5.70
CA CYS A 222 16.30 -7.60 6.00
C CYS A 222 16.62 -8.52 7.21
N GLY A 223 15.69 -9.40 7.59
CA GLY A 223 15.85 -10.31 8.73
C GLY A 223 15.82 -9.63 10.09
N LEU A 224 15.27 -8.42 10.17
CA LEU A 224 15.05 -7.73 11.44
C LEU A 224 13.82 -8.28 12.15
N ASP A 225 13.87 -8.28 13.48
CA ASP A 225 12.73 -8.63 14.33
C ASP A 225 11.91 -7.36 14.64
N PRO A 226 10.60 -7.32 14.30
CA PRO A 226 9.74 -6.17 14.60
C PRO A 226 9.58 -5.85 16.09
N HIS A 227 9.92 -6.77 16.99
CA HIS A 227 9.81 -6.60 18.44
C HIS A 227 11.14 -6.23 19.11
N SER A 228 12.23 -6.18 18.34
CA SER A 228 13.55 -5.85 18.83
C SER A 228 14.01 -4.49 18.31
N PRO A 229 14.80 -3.72 19.08
CA PRO A 229 15.37 -2.49 18.58
C PRO A 229 16.32 -2.77 17.41
N ILE A 230 16.24 -1.94 16.36
CA ILE A 230 17.15 -2.04 15.21
C ILE A 230 18.60 -1.84 15.70
N PRO A 231 19.51 -2.81 15.48
CA PRO A 231 20.88 -2.72 15.98
C PRO A 231 21.62 -1.49 15.45
N ASP A 232 22.48 -0.93 16.29
CA ASP A 232 23.41 0.10 15.85
C ASP A 232 24.37 -0.47 14.80
N ASN A 233 24.66 0.31 13.76
CA ASN A 233 25.52 -0.07 12.64
C ASN A 233 25.07 -1.34 11.86
N PHE A 234 23.81 -1.78 12.02
CA PHE A 234 23.18 -2.79 11.16
C PHE A 234 23.36 -2.46 9.67
N LYS A 235 23.85 -3.44 8.92
CA LYS A 235 24.00 -3.40 7.48
C LYS A 235 24.01 -4.81 6.91
N THR A 236 23.12 -5.08 5.97
CA THR A 236 23.18 -6.28 5.12
C THR A 236 23.03 -5.85 3.66
N HIS A 237 23.22 -6.79 2.73
CA HIS A 237 22.89 -6.52 1.33
C HIS A 237 21.37 -6.43 1.16
N ASP A 238 20.94 -5.52 0.29
CA ASP A 238 19.55 -5.52 -0.17
C ASP A 238 19.25 -6.87 -0.85
N PRO A 239 18.01 -7.37 -0.71
CA PRO A 239 17.58 -8.57 -1.43
C PRO A 239 17.77 -8.38 -2.94
N LYS A 240 18.40 -9.35 -3.59
CA LYS A 240 18.67 -9.35 -5.04
C LYS A 240 17.44 -9.69 -5.84
#